data_AF-A0A445GLG1-F1
#
_entry.id   AF-A0A445GLG1-F1
#
_cell.length_a   1.000
_cell.length_b   1.000
_cell.length_c   1.000
_cell.angle_alpha   90.00
_cell.angle_beta   90.00
_cell.angle_gamma   90.00
#
_symmetry.space_group_name_H-M   'P 1'
#
loop_
_entity.id
_entity.type
_entity.pdbx_description
1 polymer ?
#
loop_
_entity_poly.entity_id
_entity_poly.type
_entity_poly.pdbx_seq_one_letter_code
_entity_poly.pdbx_strand_id
1 'polypeptide(L)'
;MLPHRRGAAREGEGGRHDEKEERHVGLKEKLLLYYCLTMADAHGTDKNIEVWKIKKLIKALEAARGNGTSMISLIMPPRDQISRVTKMLGDEFGTASNIKSRVNRQSVLGAITSAQQRLKLYNKVPPNGLVLYTGTIVTDDGKEKKVTIDFEPFRPINASLYLCDNKFHTEALNELLESDDKFGFIVMDGNGTLFGTLSGNTREVLHKFSVDLPKKHGRGGQSALRFARLRMEKRHNYVRKTAEHATQFYINAATSQPNVSGLILAGSADFKTELSQSDMFDPRLQAKILNVVDVSYGGENGFNQAIELSAEILSNVKFIQEKRLIGKYFEEISQDTGKYVFGVDDTLKALEMGAVETLIVWENLDMNRYVLKNSATGEVVIKHFNKEQDANQSNFRDPESNADFEVQEKLSLLEWFANEYKRFGCTLEFVTNKSQEGSQFCRGFGGIGGILRYQLDMRSFDDFSDDGGVCSAPKVLLSDTSYLVLLTCTLWHHKFLQSFWQHLLSKVLMKMLTVNRLFCLKVNPDDLSHAVFSRMLQHIPGQHILAHEC
;
A
#
# COMPACT_ATOMS: atom_id res chain seq x y z
N MET A 1 -41.07 66.96 2.85
CA MET A 1 -41.18 66.46 4.24
C MET A 1 -40.31 65.22 4.36
N LEU A 2 -39.22 65.33 5.13
CA LEU A 2 -38.35 64.21 5.57
C LEU A 2 -39.11 63.34 6.59
N PRO A 3 -38.71 62.07 6.85
CA PRO A 3 -37.63 61.83 7.82
C PRO A 3 -36.65 60.69 7.52
N HIS A 4 -35.41 60.94 7.94
CA HIS A 4 -34.34 59.99 8.23
C HIS A 4 -34.69 59.02 9.37
N ARG A 5 -34.17 57.79 9.32
CA ARG A 5 -33.83 57.00 10.51
C ARG A 5 -32.40 56.45 10.42
N ARG A 6 -31.61 56.78 11.44
CA ARG A 6 -30.32 56.18 11.80
C ARG A 6 -30.56 54.89 12.58
N GLY A 7 -29.71 53.89 12.37
CA GLY A 7 -29.54 52.74 13.25
C GLY A 7 -28.05 52.43 13.32
N ALA A 8 -27.44 52.69 14.48
CA ALA A 8 -26.06 52.38 14.80
C ALA A 8 -25.99 50.95 15.34
N ALA A 9 -24.97 50.18 14.92
CA ALA A 9 -24.58 48.93 15.55
C ALA A 9 -23.10 49.02 15.95
N ARG A 10 -22.85 48.94 17.26
CA ARG A 10 -21.59 48.57 17.88
C ARG A 10 -21.60 47.06 18.07
N GLU A 11 -20.50 46.39 17.75
CA GLU A 11 -19.99 45.11 18.28
C GLU A 11 -18.71 44.85 17.47
N GLY A 12 -17.55 44.47 17.99
CA GLY A 12 -17.14 43.94 19.28
C GLY A 12 -15.90 43.09 18.98
N GLU A 13 -14.79 43.36 19.67
CA GLU A 13 -13.51 42.69 19.48
C GLU A 13 -13.64 41.17 19.66
N GLY A 14 -13.33 40.40 18.62
CA GLY A 14 -13.33 38.93 18.65
C GLY A 14 -12.38 38.41 17.58
N GLY A 15 -11.07 38.52 17.81
CA GLY A 15 -10.04 38.17 16.84
C GLY A 15 -8.77 37.69 17.54
N ARG A 16 -8.89 36.61 18.33
CA ARG A 16 -7.72 35.89 18.85
C ARG A 16 -7.99 34.46 19.36
N HIS A 17 -9.23 33.97 19.30
CA HIS A 17 -9.57 32.60 19.71
C HIS A 17 -9.70 31.62 18.54
N ASP A 18 -9.99 32.08 17.31
CA ASP A 18 -10.20 31.20 16.14
C ASP A 18 -8.90 30.60 15.56
N GLU A 19 -7.75 31.27 15.72
CA GLU A 19 -6.46 30.81 15.18
C GLU A 19 -5.88 29.55 15.85
N LYS A 20 -6.38 29.19 17.04
CA LYS A 20 -6.00 27.94 17.73
C LYS A 20 -6.96 26.80 17.39
N GLU A 21 -8.22 27.13 17.06
CA GLU A 21 -9.23 26.14 16.69
C GLU A 21 -9.03 25.67 15.24
N GLU A 22 -8.70 26.58 14.30
CA GLU A 22 -8.31 26.22 12.92
C GLU A 22 -7.05 25.33 12.86
N ARG A 23 -6.07 25.55 13.75
CA ARG A 23 -4.87 24.69 13.84
C ARG A 23 -5.17 23.28 14.34
N HIS A 24 -6.15 23.13 15.24
CA HIS A 24 -6.58 21.81 15.72
C HIS A 24 -7.47 21.06 14.72
N VAL A 25 -8.29 21.78 13.93
CA VAL A 25 -9.06 21.21 12.81
C VAL A 25 -8.13 20.75 11.71
N GLY A 26 -7.14 21.56 11.32
CA GLY A 26 -6.15 21.19 10.30
C GLY A 26 -5.26 19.99 10.69
N LEU A 27 -4.97 19.80 11.98
CA LEU A 27 -4.23 18.61 12.44
C LEU A 27 -5.12 17.35 12.40
N LYS A 28 -6.39 17.47 12.79
CA LYS A 28 -7.36 16.36 12.70
C LYS A 28 -7.65 15.97 11.27
N GLU A 29 -7.81 16.94 10.36
CA GLU A 29 -8.01 16.68 8.92
C GLU A 29 -6.77 16.08 8.27
N LYS A 30 -5.55 16.55 8.64
CA LYS A 30 -4.30 15.91 8.19
C LYS A 30 -4.14 14.50 8.74
N LEU A 31 -4.52 14.26 10.00
CA LEU A 31 -4.47 12.93 10.61
C LEU A 31 -5.52 11.99 9.98
N LEU A 32 -6.72 12.50 9.67
CA LEU A 32 -7.76 11.77 8.94
C LEU A 32 -7.36 11.49 7.50
N LEU A 33 -6.73 12.44 6.81
CA LEU A 33 -6.15 12.22 5.49
C LEU A 33 -5.08 11.13 5.56
N TYR A 34 -4.20 11.18 6.56
CA TYR A 34 -3.15 10.19 6.76
C TYR A 34 -3.72 8.79 7.03
N TYR A 35 -4.66 8.67 7.97
CA TYR A 35 -5.34 7.41 8.28
C TYR A 35 -6.17 6.86 7.11
N CYS A 36 -6.78 7.73 6.30
CA CYS A 36 -7.57 7.33 5.14
C CYS A 36 -6.68 6.92 3.96
N LEU A 37 -5.52 7.59 3.76
CA LEU A 37 -4.48 7.18 2.80
C LEU A 37 -3.93 5.80 3.16
N THR A 38 -3.60 5.54 4.42
CA THR A 38 -3.08 4.22 4.86
C THR A 38 -4.09 3.09 4.68
N MET A 39 -5.40 3.36 4.88
CA MET A 39 -6.46 2.36 4.68
C MET A 39 -6.75 2.08 3.19
N ALA A 40 -6.59 3.09 2.32
CA ALA A 40 -6.74 2.93 0.87
C ALA A 40 -5.57 2.13 0.27
N ASP A 41 -4.35 2.36 0.77
CA ASP A 41 -3.15 1.64 0.34
C ASP A 41 -3.27 0.14 0.70
N ALA A 42 -3.83 -0.20 1.87
CA ALA A 42 -4.03 -1.59 2.31
C ALA A 42 -4.96 -2.43 1.38
N HIS A 43 -5.94 -1.79 0.72
CA HIS A 43 -6.76 -2.49 -0.28
C HIS A 43 -6.05 -2.62 -1.64
N GLY A 44 -5.05 -1.79 -1.93
CA GLY A 44 -4.21 -1.90 -3.11
C GLY A 44 -3.23 -3.06 -3.01
N THR A 45 -2.61 -3.25 -1.83
CA THR A 45 -1.66 -4.34 -1.56
C THR A 45 -2.31 -5.71 -1.65
N ASP A 46 -3.52 -5.87 -1.12
CA ASP A 46 -4.27 -7.13 -1.19
C ASP A 46 -4.52 -7.57 -2.65
N LYS A 47 -4.85 -6.62 -3.53
CA LYS A 47 -5.02 -6.90 -4.97
C LYS A 47 -3.72 -7.34 -5.63
N ASN A 48 -2.59 -6.73 -5.27
CA ASN A 48 -1.28 -7.12 -5.80
C ASN A 48 -0.93 -8.56 -5.41
N ILE A 49 -1.29 -8.99 -4.20
CA ILE A 49 -1.10 -10.37 -3.74
C ILE A 49 -1.97 -11.35 -4.53
N GLU A 50 -3.25 -11.03 -4.78
CA GLU A 50 -4.13 -11.87 -5.62
C GLU A 50 -3.61 -11.98 -7.06
N VAL A 51 -3.16 -10.86 -7.63
CA VAL A 51 -2.52 -10.81 -8.95
C VAL A 51 -1.27 -11.68 -8.98
N TRP A 52 -0.45 -11.65 -7.92
CA TRP A 52 0.73 -12.50 -7.80
C TRP A 52 0.37 -13.99 -7.72
N LYS A 53 -0.65 -14.37 -6.94
CA LYS A 53 -1.14 -15.77 -6.87
C LYS A 53 -1.57 -16.28 -8.24
N ILE A 54 -2.30 -15.46 -9.00
CA ILE A 54 -2.75 -15.80 -10.35
C ILE A 54 -1.57 -15.90 -11.31
N LYS A 55 -0.61 -14.97 -11.27
CA LYS A 55 0.63 -15.05 -12.08
C LYS A 55 1.38 -16.36 -11.82
N LYS A 56 1.54 -16.74 -10.56
CA LYS A 56 2.21 -17.99 -10.19
C LYS A 56 1.44 -19.22 -10.70
N LEU A 57 0.12 -19.20 -10.57
CA LEU A 57 -0.76 -20.25 -11.08
C LEU A 57 -0.68 -20.37 -12.60
N ILE A 58 -0.69 -19.26 -13.34
CA ILE A 58 -0.51 -19.26 -14.80
C ILE A 58 0.84 -19.85 -15.19
N LYS A 59 1.92 -19.46 -14.51
CA LYS A 59 3.26 -20.02 -14.76
C LYS A 59 3.29 -21.54 -14.53
N ALA A 60 2.58 -22.04 -13.51
CA ALA A 60 2.44 -23.47 -13.27
C ALA A 60 1.60 -24.18 -14.34
N LEU A 61 0.51 -23.56 -14.81
CA LEU A 61 -0.34 -24.08 -15.88
C LEU A 61 0.36 -24.11 -17.25
N GLU A 62 1.18 -23.10 -17.55
CA GLU A 62 1.96 -23.03 -18.81
C GLU A 62 3.11 -24.04 -18.85
N ALA A 63 3.73 -24.31 -17.69
CA ALA A 63 4.75 -25.35 -17.56
C ALA A 63 4.16 -26.76 -17.66
N ALA A 64 2.90 -26.95 -17.22
CA ALA A 64 2.22 -28.22 -17.29
C ALA A 64 1.93 -28.65 -18.73
N ARG A 65 2.48 -29.81 -19.13
CA ARG A 65 2.20 -30.43 -20.43
C ARG A 65 1.59 -31.82 -20.25
N GLY A 66 0.56 -32.11 -21.04
CA GLY A 66 -0.10 -33.40 -21.09
C GLY A 66 0.38 -34.26 -22.25
N ASN A 67 0.31 -35.58 -22.09
CA ASN A 67 0.51 -36.54 -23.18
C ASN A 67 -0.79 -36.65 -24.00
N GLY A 68 -0.88 -35.88 -25.09
CA GLY A 68 -2.05 -35.87 -25.98
C GLY A 68 -3.10 -34.80 -25.63
N THR A 69 -4.28 -34.88 -26.23
CA THR A 69 -5.35 -33.85 -26.17
C THR A 69 -6.22 -34.00 -24.93
N SER A 70 -5.63 -33.97 -23.73
CA SER A 70 -6.32 -34.26 -22.46
C SER A 70 -6.48 -33.04 -21.55
N MET A 71 -6.07 -31.85 -22.00
CA MET A 71 -6.08 -30.62 -21.23
C MET A 71 -7.26 -29.75 -21.65
N ILE A 72 -8.22 -29.58 -20.75
CA ILE A 72 -9.41 -28.78 -20.94
C ILE A 72 -9.18 -27.41 -20.29
N SER A 73 -9.30 -26.36 -21.10
CA SER A 73 -9.35 -24.97 -20.65
C SER A 73 -10.77 -24.46 -20.85
N LEU A 74 -11.48 -24.19 -19.76
CA LEU A 74 -12.85 -23.69 -19.78
C LEU A 74 -12.92 -22.34 -19.06
N ILE A 75 -13.41 -21.32 -19.75
CA ILE A 75 -13.62 -19.97 -19.21
C ILE A 75 -15.06 -19.58 -19.46
N MET A 76 -15.75 -19.20 -18.38
CA MET A 76 -17.14 -18.75 -18.39
C MET A 76 -17.24 -17.27 -18.03
N PRO A 77 -17.86 -16.43 -18.88
CA PRO A 77 -18.06 -15.03 -18.57
C PRO A 77 -19.14 -14.85 -17.48
N PRO A 78 -19.11 -13.72 -16.76
CA PRO A 78 -20.17 -13.42 -15.81
C PRO A 78 -21.47 -13.20 -16.58
N ARG A 79 -22.58 -13.73 -16.04
CA ARG A 79 -23.93 -13.82 -16.64
C ARG A 79 -24.20 -15.06 -17.50
N ASP A 80 -23.22 -15.89 -17.80
CA ASP A 80 -23.49 -17.18 -18.45
C ASP A 80 -24.18 -18.16 -17.48
N GLN A 81 -24.87 -19.15 -18.04
CA GLN A 81 -25.58 -20.19 -17.28
C GLN A 81 -24.76 -21.48 -17.24
N ILE A 82 -24.56 -22.04 -16.04
CA ILE A 82 -23.84 -23.31 -15.84
C ILE A 82 -24.52 -24.47 -16.58
N SER A 83 -25.85 -24.44 -16.70
CA SER A 83 -26.63 -25.44 -17.43
C SER A 83 -26.24 -25.53 -18.91
N ARG A 84 -25.98 -24.39 -19.57
CA ARG A 84 -25.53 -24.31 -20.96
C ARG A 84 -24.20 -25.05 -21.15
N VAL A 85 -23.25 -24.76 -20.26
CA VAL A 85 -21.90 -25.33 -20.30
C VAL A 85 -21.91 -26.81 -19.93
N THR A 86 -22.74 -27.20 -18.95
CA THR A 86 -22.93 -28.61 -18.57
C THR A 86 -23.49 -29.44 -19.72
N LYS A 87 -24.44 -28.88 -20.48
CA LYS A 87 -24.98 -29.53 -21.70
C LYS A 87 -23.89 -29.68 -22.76
N MET A 88 -23.13 -28.61 -23.03
CA MET A 88 -22.02 -28.64 -23.99
C MET A 88 -20.98 -29.72 -23.61
N LEU A 89 -20.57 -29.81 -22.35
CA LEU A 89 -19.67 -30.87 -21.89
C LEU A 89 -20.29 -32.27 -22.03
N GLY A 90 -21.61 -32.41 -21.94
CA GLY A 90 -22.32 -33.67 -22.20
C GLY A 90 -22.25 -34.08 -23.67
N ASP A 91 -22.44 -33.13 -24.58
CA ASP A 91 -22.34 -33.35 -26.04
C ASP A 91 -20.88 -33.70 -26.44
N GLU A 92 -19.90 -33.02 -25.84
CA GLU A 92 -18.47 -33.29 -26.01
C GLU A 92 -18.06 -34.66 -25.46
N PHE A 93 -18.65 -35.08 -24.33
CA PHE A 93 -18.45 -36.42 -23.79
C PHE A 93 -18.95 -37.51 -24.75
N GLY A 94 -20.11 -37.30 -25.36
CA GLY A 94 -20.66 -38.19 -26.39
C GLY A 94 -19.76 -38.27 -27.62
N THR A 95 -19.25 -37.14 -28.08
CA THR A 95 -18.35 -37.06 -29.25
C THR A 95 -17.00 -37.71 -28.98
N ALA A 96 -16.42 -37.49 -27.78
CA ALA A 96 -15.17 -38.07 -27.35
C ALA A 96 -15.21 -39.61 -27.25
N SER A 97 -16.38 -40.22 -27.06
CA SER A 97 -16.54 -41.67 -27.03
C SER A 97 -16.17 -42.36 -28.37
N ASN A 98 -16.28 -41.63 -29.48
CA ASN A 98 -15.97 -42.10 -30.83
C ASN A 98 -14.46 -42.06 -31.16
N ILE A 99 -13.61 -41.57 -30.25
CA ILE A 99 -12.15 -41.56 -30.46
C ILE A 99 -11.62 -43.00 -30.57
N LYS A 100 -10.90 -43.29 -31.65
CA LYS A 100 -10.37 -44.63 -31.97
C LYS A 100 -9.27 -45.09 -31.01
N SER A 101 -8.38 -44.17 -30.61
CA SER A 101 -7.30 -44.49 -29.66
C SER A 101 -7.87 -44.71 -28.27
N ARG A 102 -7.71 -45.93 -27.73
CA ARG A 102 -8.23 -46.31 -26.41
C ARG A 102 -7.67 -45.43 -25.30
N VAL A 103 -6.37 -45.16 -25.32
CA VAL A 103 -5.68 -44.36 -24.29
C VAL A 103 -6.15 -42.91 -24.33
N ASN A 104 -6.13 -42.27 -25.51
CA ASN A 104 -6.56 -40.87 -25.64
C ASN A 104 -8.05 -40.70 -25.29
N ARG A 105 -8.89 -41.63 -25.72
CA ARG A 105 -10.31 -41.63 -25.36
C ARG A 105 -10.52 -41.66 -23.85
N GLN A 106 -9.80 -42.52 -23.13
CA GLN A 106 -9.93 -42.64 -21.67
C GLN A 106 -9.48 -41.35 -20.96
N SER A 107 -8.40 -40.72 -21.44
CA SER A 107 -7.89 -39.46 -20.88
C SER A 107 -8.88 -38.31 -21.10
N VAL A 108 -9.42 -38.15 -22.31
CA VAL A 108 -10.42 -37.11 -22.64
C VAL A 108 -11.70 -37.29 -21.82
N LEU A 109 -12.27 -38.51 -21.79
CA LEU A 109 -13.48 -38.79 -21.02
C LEU A 109 -13.27 -38.55 -19.52
N GLY A 110 -12.09 -38.90 -19.00
CA GLY A 110 -11.71 -38.63 -17.62
C GLY A 110 -11.63 -37.14 -17.30
N ALA A 111 -11.04 -36.33 -18.19
CA ALA A 111 -10.94 -34.89 -18.03
C ALA A 111 -12.31 -34.19 -18.06
N ILE A 112 -13.19 -34.58 -19.00
CA ILE A 112 -14.55 -34.04 -19.11
C ILE A 112 -15.38 -34.43 -17.87
N THR A 113 -15.28 -35.68 -17.41
CA THR A 113 -15.98 -36.13 -16.19
C THR A 113 -15.54 -35.32 -14.97
N SER A 114 -14.23 -35.06 -14.86
CA SER A 114 -13.67 -34.25 -13.77
C SER A 114 -14.17 -32.80 -13.83
N ALA A 115 -14.25 -32.22 -15.03
CA ALA A 115 -14.80 -30.89 -15.23
C ALA A 115 -16.29 -30.80 -14.85
N GLN A 116 -17.10 -31.77 -15.29
CA GLN A 116 -18.52 -31.85 -14.92
C GLN A 116 -18.72 -32.01 -13.41
N GLN A 117 -17.91 -32.83 -12.74
CA GLN A 117 -17.97 -32.99 -11.29
C GLN A 117 -17.66 -31.68 -10.56
N ARG A 118 -16.69 -30.91 -11.03
CA ARG A 118 -16.35 -29.59 -10.47
C ARG A 118 -17.44 -28.56 -10.70
N LEU A 119 -18.00 -28.50 -11.90
CA LEU A 119 -19.09 -27.56 -12.21
C LEU A 119 -20.34 -27.78 -11.35
N LYS A 120 -20.61 -29.02 -10.92
CA LYS A 120 -21.74 -29.32 -10.01
C LYS A 120 -21.62 -28.66 -8.63
N LEU A 121 -20.42 -28.25 -8.20
CA LEU A 121 -20.23 -27.52 -6.95
C LEU A 121 -20.78 -26.09 -7.03
N TYR A 122 -20.91 -25.55 -8.24
CA TYR A 122 -21.38 -24.20 -8.48
C TYR A 122 -22.85 -24.20 -8.89
N ASN A 123 -23.68 -23.50 -8.10
CA ASN A 123 -25.10 -23.30 -8.45
C ASN A 123 -25.30 -22.21 -9.51
N LYS A 124 -24.43 -21.19 -9.51
CA LYS A 124 -24.44 -20.05 -10.43
C LYS A 124 -23.01 -19.61 -10.72
N VAL A 125 -22.76 -19.09 -11.92
CA VAL A 125 -21.47 -18.48 -12.26
C VAL A 125 -21.23 -17.28 -11.32
N PRO A 126 -20.07 -17.20 -10.64
CA PRO A 126 -19.69 -16.07 -9.80
C PRO A 126 -19.70 -14.72 -10.57
N PRO A 127 -19.75 -13.57 -9.87
CA PRO A 127 -19.90 -12.27 -10.49
C PRO A 127 -18.73 -11.85 -11.40
N ASN A 128 -17.53 -12.40 -11.19
CA ASN A 128 -16.37 -12.14 -12.06
C ASN A 128 -16.16 -13.20 -13.14
N GLY A 129 -17.04 -14.20 -13.22
CA GLY A 129 -16.87 -15.36 -14.10
C GLY A 129 -16.24 -16.54 -13.38
N LEU A 130 -15.97 -17.61 -14.13
CA LEU A 130 -15.41 -18.85 -13.58
C LEU A 130 -14.41 -19.46 -14.57
N VAL A 131 -13.23 -19.78 -14.06
CA VAL A 131 -12.16 -20.41 -14.82
C VAL A 131 -11.94 -21.81 -14.29
N LEU A 132 -11.92 -22.79 -15.19
CA LEU A 132 -11.75 -24.19 -14.89
C LEU A 132 -10.69 -24.80 -15.80
N TYR A 133 -9.62 -25.29 -15.19
CA TYR A 133 -8.59 -26.07 -15.86
C TYR A 133 -8.64 -27.51 -15.36
N THR A 134 -8.87 -28.46 -16.27
CA THR A 134 -8.84 -29.89 -15.95
C THR A 134 -7.97 -30.66 -16.91
N GLY A 135 -7.21 -31.62 -16.42
CA GLY A 135 -6.40 -32.47 -17.28
C GLY A 135 -5.52 -33.44 -16.54
N THR A 136 -4.84 -34.29 -17.30
CA THR A 136 -3.82 -35.21 -16.80
C THR A 136 -2.45 -34.69 -17.19
N ILE A 137 -1.67 -34.27 -16.18
CA ILE A 137 -0.29 -33.80 -16.36
C ILE A 137 0.67 -34.93 -15.99
N VAL A 138 1.82 -34.97 -16.66
CA VAL A 138 2.93 -35.83 -16.26
C VAL A 138 3.81 -35.02 -15.32
N THR A 139 3.95 -35.48 -14.07
CA THR A 139 4.92 -34.91 -13.12
C THR A 139 6.34 -35.37 -13.45
N ASP A 140 7.35 -34.66 -12.94
CA ASP A 140 8.78 -34.96 -13.19
C ASP A 140 9.17 -36.40 -12.80
N ASP A 141 8.45 -37.01 -11.85
CA ASP A 141 8.59 -38.42 -11.45
C ASP A 141 8.06 -39.42 -12.50
N GLY A 142 7.62 -38.95 -13.67
CA GLY A 142 7.00 -39.77 -14.73
C GLY A 142 5.61 -40.32 -14.38
N LYS A 143 5.06 -39.95 -13.22
CA LYS A 143 3.70 -40.34 -12.79
C LYS A 143 2.65 -39.41 -13.41
N GLU A 144 1.51 -39.97 -13.79
CA GLU A 144 0.36 -39.21 -14.25
C GLU A 144 -0.45 -38.67 -13.06
N LYS A 145 -0.62 -37.35 -13.00
CA LYS A 145 -1.41 -36.67 -11.98
C LYS A 145 -2.61 -35.99 -12.63
N LYS A 146 -3.81 -36.30 -12.14
CA LYS A 146 -5.04 -35.58 -12.50
C LYS A 146 -5.06 -34.25 -11.76
N VAL A 147 -5.15 -33.15 -12.51
CA VAL A 147 -5.22 -31.80 -11.99
C VAL A 147 -6.57 -31.21 -12.34
N THR A 148 -7.25 -30.66 -11.34
CA THR A 148 -8.49 -29.91 -11.47
C THR A 148 -8.35 -28.64 -10.66
N ILE A 149 -8.31 -27.50 -11.33
CA ILE A 149 -8.17 -26.19 -10.70
C ILE A 149 -9.37 -25.36 -11.13
N ASP A 150 -10.14 -24.92 -10.14
CA ASP A 150 -11.26 -24.01 -10.30
C ASP A 150 -11.05 -22.77 -9.44
N PHE A 151 -11.20 -21.59 -10.03
CA PHE A 151 -11.14 -20.33 -9.30
C PHE A 151 -11.96 -19.23 -9.97
N GLU A 152 -12.39 -18.26 -9.17
CA GLU A 152 -12.97 -17.01 -9.64
C GLU A 152 -11.85 -16.00 -9.90
N PRO A 153 -11.76 -15.41 -11.11
CA PRO A 153 -10.80 -14.36 -11.40
C PRO A 153 -11.14 -13.08 -10.61
N PHE A 154 -10.13 -12.28 -10.30
CA PHE A 154 -10.29 -10.99 -9.60
C PHE A 154 -10.99 -9.90 -10.43
N ARG A 155 -11.12 -10.11 -11.75
CA ARG A 155 -11.82 -9.22 -12.67
C ARG A 155 -12.80 -10.00 -13.55
N PRO A 156 -13.92 -9.36 -13.95
CA PRO A 156 -14.90 -9.97 -14.85
C PRO A 156 -14.30 -10.23 -16.24
N ILE A 157 -14.37 -11.48 -16.68
CA ILE A 157 -13.88 -11.90 -18.01
C ILE A 157 -15.04 -11.88 -19.02
N ASN A 158 -14.91 -11.17 -20.14
CA ASN A 158 -15.94 -11.18 -21.19
C ASN A 158 -15.78 -12.33 -22.21
N ALA A 159 -14.65 -13.02 -22.20
CA ALA A 159 -14.37 -14.14 -23.08
C ALA A 159 -15.04 -15.44 -22.59
N SER A 160 -15.65 -16.19 -23.52
CA SER A 160 -16.04 -17.59 -23.32
C SER A 160 -15.07 -18.46 -24.10
N LEU A 161 -14.38 -19.37 -23.42
CA LEU A 161 -13.39 -20.27 -24.04
C LEU A 161 -13.68 -21.71 -23.64
N TYR A 162 -13.67 -22.62 -24.60
CA TYR A 162 -13.61 -24.06 -24.37
C TYR A 162 -12.65 -24.67 -25.39
N LEU A 163 -11.51 -25.18 -24.91
CA LEU A 163 -10.49 -25.80 -25.75
C LEU A 163 -9.95 -27.06 -25.07
N CYS A 164 -9.77 -28.11 -25.88
CA CYS A 164 -9.12 -29.37 -25.50
C CYS A 164 -7.83 -29.50 -26.29
N ASP A 165 -6.68 -29.33 -25.64
CA ASP A 165 -5.36 -29.43 -26.28
C ASP A 165 -4.38 -30.24 -25.39
N ASN A 166 -3.10 -30.26 -25.75
CA ASN A 166 -2.01 -30.83 -24.94
C ASN A 166 -1.42 -29.86 -23.90
N LYS A 167 -1.85 -28.59 -23.94
CA LYS A 167 -1.44 -27.51 -23.03
C LYS A 167 -2.67 -26.75 -22.54
N PHE A 168 -2.53 -26.05 -21.42
CA PHE A 168 -3.56 -25.12 -20.97
C PHE A 168 -3.46 -23.78 -21.71
N HIS A 169 -4.61 -23.23 -22.09
CA HIS A 169 -4.70 -21.90 -22.70
C HIS A 169 -4.94 -20.85 -21.61
N THR A 170 -3.94 -20.01 -21.38
CA THR A 170 -3.91 -18.94 -20.36
C THR A 170 -3.99 -17.55 -20.97
N GLU A 171 -4.13 -17.43 -22.29
CA GLU A 171 -4.13 -16.15 -23.02
C GLU A 171 -5.15 -15.15 -22.47
N ALA A 172 -6.38 -15.61 -22.23
CA ALA A 172 -7.44 -14.77 -21.67
C ALA A 172 -7.18 -14.33 -20.21
N LEU A 173 -6.36 -15.06 -19.45
CA LEU A 173 -5.94 -14.66 -18.10
C LEU A 173 -4.79 -13.65 -18.14
N ASN A 174 -3.87 -13.78 -19.12
CA ASN A 174 -2.76 -12.86 -19.29
C ASN A 174 -3.25 -11.43 -19.62
N GLU A 175 -4.34 -11.30 -20.39
CA GLU A 175 -5.00 -10.01 -20.63
C GLU A 175 -5.49 -9.36 -19.32
N LEU A 176 -6.03 -10.14 -18.38
CA LEU A 176 -6.47 -9.61 -17.08
C LEU A 176 -5.31 -9.17 -16.20
N LEU A 177 -4.13 -9.76 -16.38
CA LEU A 177 -2.93 -9.39 -15.63
C LEU A 177 -2.31 -8.09 -16.13
N GLU A 178 -2.71 -7.58 -17.29
CA GLU A 178 -2.32 -6.23 -17.69
C GLU A 178 -2.82 -5.21 -16.65
N SER A 179 -1.93 -4.27 -16.31
CA SER A 179 -2.13 -3.36 -15.19
C SER A 179 -3.17 -2.30 -15.50
N ASP A 180 -4.29 -2.34 -14.76
CA ASP A 180 -5.34 -1.32 -14.76
C ASP A 180 -4.98 -0.10 -13.89
N ASP A 181 -3.71 0.28 -13.85
CA ASP A 181 -3.36 1.55 -13.20
C ASP A 181 -4.00 2.67 -14.02
N LYS A 182 -5.09 3.23 -13.49
CA LYS A 182 -5.83 4.30 -14.13
C LYS A 182 -5.09 5.61 -13.90
N PHE A 183 -4.53 6.15 -14.96
CA PHE A 183 -3.89 7.45 -14.95
C PHE A 183 -4.84 8.53 -15.47
N GLY A 184 -4.94 9.63 -14.75
CA GLY A 184 -5.68 10.80 -15.18
C GLY A 184 -4.80 11.73 -16.02
N PHE A 185 -5.39 12.30 -17.06
CA PHE A 185 -4.74 13.32 -17.90
C PHE A 185 -5.61 14.57 -17.95
N ILE A 186 -5.01 15.70 -17.57
CA ILE A 186 -5.62 17.02 -17.75
C ILE A 186 -4.81 17.74 -18.82
N VAL A 187 -5.39 17.90 -20.01
CA VAL A 187 -4.77 18.65 -21.10
C VAL A 187 -5.35 20.06 -21.11
N MET A 188 -4.55 21.06 -20.75
CA MET A 188 -4.93 22.46 -20.75
C MET A 188 -4.41 23.19 -21.99
N ASP A 189 -5.29 23.93 -22.65
CA ASP A 189 -4.95 24.81 -23.76
C ASP A 189 -5.69 26.15 -23.62
N GLY A 190 -5.22 27.19 -24.31
CA GLY A 190 -5.87 28.51 -24.29
C GLY A 190 -7.30 28.51 -24.85
N ASN A 191 -7.66 27.49 -25.63
CA ASN A 191 -8.97 27.34 -26.25
C ASN A 191 -9.91 26.37 -25.51
N GLY A 192 -9.41 25.64 -24.51
CA GLY A 192 -10.19 24.62 -23.80
C GLY A 192 -9.36 23.59 -23.05
N THR A 193 -10.02 22.81 -22.19
CA THR A 193 -9.42 21.68 -21.47
C THR A 193 -10.06 20.36 -21.87
N LEU A 194 -9.26 19.30 -21.85
CA LEU A 194 -9.70 17.92 -21.97
C LEU A 194 -9.31 17.14 -20.71
N PHE A 195 -10.25 16.38 -20.18
CA PHE A 195 -10.04 15.39 -19.13
C PHE A 195 -10.12 14.00 -19.74
N GLY A 196 -9.07 13.22 -19.54
CA GLY A 196 -8.98 11.86 -20.02
C GLY A 196 -8.47 10.92 -18.94
N THR A 197 -8.69 9.63 -19.17
CA THR A 197 -8.09 8.54 -18.41
C THR A 197 -7.40 7.58 -19.36
N LEU A 198 -6.29 7.03 -18.90
CA LEU A 198 -5.56 5.96 -19.56
C LEU A 198 -5.53 4.76 -18.61
N SER A 199 -5.97 3.60 -19.07
CA SER A 199 -5.91 2.33 -18.35
C SER A 199 -5.27 1.29 -19.25
N GLY A 200 -4.03 0.93 -18.97
CA GLY A 200 -3.24 0.09 -19.87
C GLY A 200 -3.15 0.70 -21.28
N ASN A 201 -3.66 -0.02 -22.28
CA ASN A 201 -3.71 0.45 -23.68
C ASN A 201 -5.03 1.19 -24.03
N THR A 202 -6.00 1.21 -23.12
CA THR A 202 -7.30 1.84 -23.37
C THR A 202 -7.27 3.30 -22.95
N ARG A 203 -7.60 4.19 -23.90
CA ARG A 203 -7.78 5.63 -23.64
C ARG A 203 -9.26 5.98 -23.61
N GLU A 204 -9.65 6.77 -22.63
CA GLU A 204 -11.03 7.25 -22.48
C GLU A 204 -11.02 8.76 -22.29
N VAL A 205 -11.86 9.48 -23.05
CA VAL A 205 -12.05 10.93 -22.88
C VAL A 205 -13.31 11.12 -22.04
N LEU A 206 -13.14 11.60 -20.80
CA LEU A 206 -14.24 11.78 -19.86
C LEU A 206 -15.06 13.02 -20.21
N HIS A 207 -14.37 14.16 -20.38
CA HIS A 207 -15.02 15.43 -20.63
C HIS A 207 -14.10 16.40 -21.37
N LYS A 208 -14.69 17.23 -22.23
CA LYS A 208 -14.00 18.34 -22.88
C LYS A 208 -14.88 19.58 -22.84
N PHE A 209 -14.28 20.73 -22.55
CA PHE A 209 -14.96 22.02 -22.66
C PHE A 209 -14.05 23.07 -23.27
N SER A 210 -14.62 23.94 -24.09
CA SER A 210 -13.93 25.06 -24.73
C SER A 210 -14.08 26.34 -23.92
N VAL A 211 -13.09 27.22 -24.03
CA VAL A 211 -13.08 28.55 -23.42
C VAL A 211 -12.52 29.55 -24.42
N ASP A 212 -13.14 30.71 -24.50
CA ASP A 212 -12.60 31.84 -25.26
C ASP A 212 -11.96 32.86 -24.30
N LEU A 213 -10.63 32.90 -24.29
CA LEU A 213 -9.84 33.79 -23.44
C LEU A 213 -9.48 35.07 -24.21
N PRO A 214 -9.64 36.27 -23.62
CA PRO A 214 -9.29 37.52 -24.28
C PRO A 214 -7.79 37.56 -24.57
N LYS A 215 -7.41 37.86 -25.82
CA LYS A 215 -6.01 37.86 -26.29
C LYS A 215 -5.21 39.00 -25.66
N LYS A 216 -3.88 38.86 -25.70
CA LYS A 216 -2.97 39.93 -25.24
C LYS A 216 -3.01 41.04 -26.29
N HIS A 217 -3.48 42.22 -25.89
CA HIS A 217 -3.51 43.40 -26.76
C HIS A 217 -2.40 44.38 -26.35
N GLY A 218 -1.58 44.80 -27.33
CA GLY A 218 -0.58 45.86 -27.14
C GLY A 218 -1.11 47.26 -27.44
N ARG A 219 -2.36 47.38 -27.92
CA ARG A 219 -3.00 48.65 -28.29
C ARG A 219 -4.14 48.92 -27.31
N GLY A 220 -4.17 50.09 -26.67
CA GLY A 220 -5.21 50.40 -25.68
C GLY A 220 -5.05 51.69 -24.86
N GLY A 221 -3.90 52.38 -24.94
CA GLY A 221 -3.68 53.63 -24.20
C GLY A 221 -3.98 53.49 -22.70
N GLN A 222 -4.77 54.40 -22.13
CA GLN A 222 -5.20 54.38 -20.73
C GLN A 222 -6.02 53.13 -20.35
N SER A 223 -6.74 52.54 -21.31
CA SER A 223 -7.56 51.35 -21.08
C SER A 223 -6.77 50.03 -21.10
N ALA A 224 -5.47 50.05 -21.45
CA ALA A 224 -4.65 48.85 -21.55
C ALA A 224 -4.58 48.07 -20.23
N LEU A 225 -4.45 48.76 -19.09
CA LEU A 225 -4.38 48.11 -17.77
C LEU A 225 -5.70 47.40 -17.43
N ARG A 226 -6.85 47.99 -17.78
CA ARG A 226 -8.17 47.38 -17.57
C ARG A 226 -8.31 46.09 -18.38
N PHE A 227 -7.90 46.08 -19.65
CA PHE A 227 -7.95 44.86 -20.48
C PHE A 227 -7.00 43.78 -19.97
N ALA A 228 -5.82 44.16 -19.47
CA ALA A 228 -4.91 43.22 -18.83
C ALA A 228 -5.53 42.59 -17.58
N ARG A 229 -6.21 43.37 -16.73
CA ARG A 229 -6.93 42.86 -15.54
C ARG A 229 -8.06 41.89 -15.93
N LEU A 230 -8.92 42.27 -16.87
CA LEU A 230 -9.99 41.38 -17.37
C LEU A 230 -9.43 40.07 -17.93
N ARG A 231 -8.27 40.11 -18.59
CA ARG A 231 -7.58 38.92 -19.07
C ARG A 231 -7.07 38.04 -17.92
N MET A 232 -6.46 38.61 -16.88
CA MET A 232 -6.04 37.84 -15.70
C MET A 232 -7.24 37.22 -14.97
N GLU A 233 -8.32 37.99 -14.82
CA GLU A 233 -9.54 37.53 -14.16
C GLU A 233 -10.18 36.35 -14.91
N LYS A 234 -10.30 36.44 -16.24
CA LYS A 234 -10.80 35.33 -17.07
C LYS A 234 -9.89 34.10 -17.02
N ARG A 235 -8.57 34.27 -16.98
CA ARG A 235 -7.61 33.17 -16.79
C ARG A 235 -7.77 32.50 -15.44
N HIS A 236 -7.87 33.28 -14.37
CA HIS A 236 -8.09 32.75 -13.02
C HIS A 236 -9.41 31.96 -12.92
N ASN A 237 -10.50 32.49 -13.50
CA ASN A 237 -11.78 31.78 -13.56
C ASN A 237 -11.70 30.49 -14.38
N TYR A 238 -10.88 30.46 -15.43
CA TYR A 238 -10.65 29.25 -16.22
C TYR A 238 -9.89 28.18 -15.43
N VAL A 239 -8.83 28.55 -14.71
CA VAL A 239 -8.09 27.64 -13.82
C VAL A 239 -9.03 27.10 -12.73
N ARG A 240 -9.85 27.97 -12.11
CA ARG A 240 -10.85 27.56 -11.12
C ARG A 240 -11.83 26.53 -11.67
N LYS A 241 -12.45 26.82 -12.82
CA LYS A 241 -13.39 25.90 -13.47
C LYS A 241 -12.73 24.55 -13.80
N THR A 242 -11.47 24.58 -14.22
CA THR A 242 -10.70 23.35 -14.50
C THR A 242 -10.45 22.55 -13.23
N ALA A 243 -10.07 23.20 -12.14
CA ALA A 243 -9.85 22.57 -10.84
C ALA A 243 -11.15 21.93 -10.30
N GLU A 244 -12.29 22.62 -10.39
CA GLU A 244 -13.60 22.11 -9.99
C GLU A 244 -14.05 20.90 -10.82
N HIS A 245 -13.77 20.89 -12.13
CA HIS A 245 -14.06 19.70 -12.94
C HIS A 245 -13.11 18.54 -12.65
N ALA A 246 -11.84 18.83 -12.33
CA ALA A 246 -10.89 17.79 -11.95
C ALA A 246 -11.35 17.05 -10.69
N THR A 247 -11.88 17.75 -9.69
CA THR A 247 -12.44 17.12 -8.49
C THR A 247 -13.67 16.28 -8.80
N GLN A 248 -14.58 16.76 -9.66
CA GLN A 248 -15.78 16.02 -10.06
C GLN A 248 -15.48 14.70 -10.76
N PHE A 249 -14.44 14.65 -11.60
CA PHE A 249 -14.14 13.46 -12.41
C PHE A 249 -13.11 12.51 -11.77
N TYR A 250 -12.11 13.04 -11.08
CA TYR A 250 -11.04 12.22 -10.52
C TYR A 250 -11.24 11.84 -9.06
N ILE A 251 -12.21 12.44 -8.36
CA ILE A 251 -12.57 12.06 -6.99
C ILE A 251 -13.92 11.36 -7.02
N ASN A 252 -13.97 10.16 -6.44
CA ASN A 252 -15.25 9.46 -6.31
C ASN A 252 -16.06 10.06 -5.16
N ALA A 253 -17.30 10.48 -5.44
CA ALA A 253 -18.18 11.12 -4.46
C ALA A 253 -18.51 10.21 -3.26
N ALA A 254 -18.52 8.89 -3.44
CA ALA A 254 -18.89 7.94 -2.39
C ALA A 254 -17.76 7.69 -1.37
N THR A 255 -16.52 7.60 -1.83
CA THR A 255 -15.35 7.31 -0.98
C THR A 255 -14.49 8.53 -0.69
N SER A 256 -14.74 9.66 -1.36
CA SER A 256 -13.93 10.88 -1.31
C SER A 256 -12.43 10.65 -1.60
N GLN A 257 -12.12 9.55 -2.30
CA GLN A 257 -10.76 9.16 -2.66
C GLN A 257 -10.52 9.38 -4.16
N PRO A 258 -9.27 9.65 -4.56
CA PRO A 258 -8.92 9.73 -5.98
C PRO A 258 -9.11 8.36 -6.64
N ASN A 259 -9.79 8.34 -7.79
CA ASN A 259 -10.00 7.14 -8.60
C ASN A 259 -8.76 6.78 -9.43
N VAL A 260 -7.82 7.72 -9.59
CA VAL A 260 -6.61 7.57 -10.39
C VAL A 260 -5.38 7.32 -9.53
N SER A 261 -4.48 6.44 -9.98
CA SER A 261 -3.22 6.13 -9.33
C SER A 261 -2.22 7.30 -9.43
N GLY A 262 -2.30 8.04 -10.55
CA GLY A 262 -1.52 9.24 -10.79
C GLY A 262 -2.20 10.17 -11.79
N LEU A 263 -1.80 11.44 -11.76
CA LEU A 263 -2.33 12.50 -12.60
C LEU A 263 -1.18 13.14 -13.38
N ILE A 264 -1.40 13.35 -14.68
CA ILE A 264 -0.49 14.08 -15.55
C ILE A 264 -1.16 15.36 -15.99
N LEU A 265 -0.48 16.48 -15.77
CA LEU A 265 -0.90 17.79 -16.25
C LEU A 265 -0.17 18.09 -17.54
N ALA A 266 -0.89 18.10 -18.66
CA ALA A 266 -0.34 18.44 -19.96
C ALA A 266 -0.87 19.81 -20.40
N GLY A 267 -0.10 20.55 -21.18
CA GLY A 267 -0.61 21.77 -21.81
C GLY A 267 0.45 22.57 -22.54
N SER A 268 -0.04 23.50 -23.36
CA SER A 268 0.79 24.50 -24.02
C SER A 268 0.86 25.75 -23.14
N ALA A 269 2.08 26.17 -22.77
CA ALA A 269 2.37 27.27 -21.85
C ALA A 269 2.12 27.01 -20.35
N ASP A 270 2.23 28.08 -19.55
CA ASP A 270 2.30 28.05 -18.08
C ASP A 270 0.95 27.80 -17.38
N PHE A 271 -0.14 27.54 -18.10
CA PHE A 271 -1.45 27.33 -17.46
C PHE A 271 -1.50 26.12 -16.54
N LYS A 272 -0.77 25.06 -16.89
CA LYS A 272 -0.66 23.84 -16.07
C LYS A 272 0.20 24.04 -14.82
N THR A 273 1.22 24.91 -14.88
CA THR A 273 2.03 25.25 -13.71
C THR A 273 1.25 26.16 -12.77
N GLU A 274 0.48 27.12 -13.32
CA GLU A 274 -0.49 27.91 -12.56
C GLU A 274 -1.53 27.00 -11.86
N LEU A 275 -2.06 25.98 -12.55
CA LEU A 275 -2.99 25.02 -11.94
C LEU A 275 -2.33 24.23 -10.79
N SER A 276 -1.13 23.69 -11.02
CA SER A 276 -0.40 22.88 -10.04
C SER A 276 0.02 23.65 -8.79
N GLN A 277 0.27 24.95 -8.91
CA GLN A 277 0.69 25.82 -7.80
C GLN A 277 -0.50 26.50 -7.11
N SER A 278 -1.70 26.47 -7.71
CA SER A 278 -2.87 27.15 -7.17
C SER A 278 -3.47 26.42 -5.96
N ASP A 279 -3.84 27.18 -4.93
CA ASP A 279 -4.59 26.67 -3.77
C ASP A 279 -6.02 26.21 -4.12
N MET A 280 -6.48 26.48 -5.35
CA MET A 280 -7.80 26.07 -5.84
C MET A 280 -7.83 24.60 -6.24
N PHE A 281 -6.67 23.99 -6.49
CA PHE A 281 -6.58 22.59 -6.84
C PHE A 281 -6.67 21.74 -5.58
N ASP A 282 -7.44 20.65 -5.62
CA ASP A 282 -7.63 19.81 -4.44
C ASP A 282 -6.28 19.22 -4.00
N PRO A 283 -5.86 19.43 -2.73
CA PRO A 283 -4.61 18.90 -2.20
C PRO A 283 -4.44 17.38 -2.40
N ARG A 284 -5.55 16.63 -2.43
CA ARG A 284 -5.55 15.17 -2.65
C ARG A 284 -5.10 14.81 -4.05
N LEU A 285 -5.55 15.57 -5.05
CA LEU A 285 -5.13 15.40 -6.44
C LEU A 285 -3.73 15.97 -6.66
N GLN A 286 -3.38 17.06 -5.97
CA GLN A 286 -2.05 17.67 -6.05
C GLN A 286 -0.96 16.69 -5.63
N ALA A 287 -1.18 15.92 -4.55
CA ALA A 287 -0.26 14.87 -4.09
C ALA A 287 -0.12 13.69 -5.07
N LYS A 288 -1.03 13.56 -6.05
CA LYS A 288 -1.03 12.50 -7.07
C LYS A 288 -0.50 12.98 -8.43
N ILE A 289 -0.06 14.23 -8.55
CA ILE A 289 0.59 14.73 -9.77
C ILE A 289 1.93 14.00 -9.94
N LEU A 290 2.06 13.25 -11.03
CA LEU A 290 3.29 12.53 -11.37
C LEU A 290 4.25 13.43 -12.14
N ASN A 291 3.75 14.09 -13.17
CA ASN A 291 4.55 14.98 -14.00
C ASN A 291 3.70 16.07 -14.68
N VAL A 292 4.37 17.14 -15.07
CA VAL A 292 3.84 18.23 -15.87
C VAL A 292 4.50 18.19 -17.24
N VAL A 293 3.71 17.98 -18.31
CA VAL A 293 4.22 17.73 -19.67
C VAL A 293 3.88 18.90 -20.59
N ASP A 294 4.87 19.36 -21.35
CA ASP A 294 4.71 20.32 -22.45
C ASP A 294 4.23 19.61 -23.71
N VAL A 295 3.07 20.04 -24.22
CA VAL A 295 2.52 19.57 -25.50
C VAL A 295 2.35 20.74 -26.46
N SER A 296 2.55 20.46 -27.75
CA SER A 296 2.50 21.48 -28.80
C SER A 296 1.06 21.79 -29.22
N TYR A 297 0.15 20.82 -29.07
CA TYR A 297 -1.25 20.92 -29.47
C TYR A 297 -2.17 20.70 -28.27
N GLY A 298 -3.33 21.35 -28.28
CA GLY A 298 -4.42 21.10 -27.32
C GLY A 298 -5.38 20.00 -27.75
N GLY A 299 -6.35 19.69 -26.89
CA GLY A 299 -7.44 18.75 -27.18
C GLY A 299 -6.98 17.28 -27.32
N GLU A 300 -7.66 16.53 -28.19
CA GLU A 300 -7.43 15.08 -28.35
C GLU A 300 -6.07 14.75 -28.98
N ASN A 301 -5.56 15.61 -29.87
CA ASN A 301 -4.22 15.44 -30.43
C ASN A 301 -3.14 15.68 -29.37
N GLY A 302 -3.31 16.71 -28.54
CA GLY A 302 -2.46 16.95 -27.37
C GLY A 302 -2.49 15.82 -26.37
N PHE A 303 -3.64 15.17 -26.19
CA PHE A 303 -3.79 14.01 -25.32
C PHE A 303 -2.93 12.83 -25.80
N ASN A 304 -2.92 12.53 -27.09
CA ASN A 304 -2.07 11.45 -27.64
C ASN A 304 -0.58 11.76 -27.46
N GLN A 305 -0.18 13.00 -27.72
CA GLN A 305 1.20 13.43 -27.53
C GLN A 305 1.62 13.34 -26.04
N ALA A 306 0.72 13.73 -25.12
CA ALA A 306 0.97 13.63 -23.69
C ALA A 306 1.15 12.17 -23.25
N ILE A 307 0.37 11.24 -23.79
CA ILE A 307 0.49 9.80 -23.52
C ILE A 307 1.86 9.29 -23.95
N GLU A 308 2.31 9.62 -25.16
CA GLU A 308 3.60 9.19 -25.69
C GLU A 308 4.78 9.71 -24.85
N LEU A 309 4.77 11.01 -24.51
CA LEU A 309 5.80 11.62 -23.67
C LEU A 309 5.80 11.11 -22.23
N SER A 310 4.66 10.64 -21.74
CA SER A 310 4.52 10.14 -20.36
C SER A 310 4.74 8.65 -20.22
N ALA A 311 4.88 7.90 -21.33
CA ALA A 311 4.95 6.44 -21.31
C ALA A 311 6.10 5.91 -20.42
N GLU A 312 7.25 6.57 -20.45
CA GLU A 312 8.40 6.21 -19.60
C GLU A 312 8.05 6.37 -18.11
N ILE A 313 7.44 7.48 -17.74
CA ILE A 313 7.11 7.79 -16.34
C ILE A 313 6.02 6.84 -15.83
N LEU A 314 5.03 6.55 -16.66
CA LEU A 314 3.92 5.65 -16.33
C LEU A 314 4.40 4.22 -16.09
N SER A 315 5.31 3.72 -16.93
CA SER A 315 5.92 2.39 -16.71
C SER A 315 6.77 2.34 -15.42
N ASN A 316 7.31 3.48 -15.00
CA ASN A 316 8.13 3.60 -13.81
C ASN A 316 7.34 3.75 -12.48
N VAL A 317 6.02 3.93 -12.50
CA VAL A 317 5.24 4.19 -11.26
C VAL A 317 5.36 3.05 -10.25
N LYS A 318 5.31 1.79 -10.69
CA LYS A 318 5.49 0.62 -9.82
C LYS A 318 6.89 0.58 -9.22
N PHE A 319 7.91 0.87 -10.03
CA PHE A 319 9.29 0.96 -9.57
C PHE A 319 9.51 2.10 -8.58
N ILE A 320 8.82 3.24 -8.75
CA ILE A 320 8.89 4.36 -7.81
C ILE A 320 8.26 4.00 -6.46
N GLN A 321 7.13 3.30 -6.46
CA GLN A 321 6.49 2.82 -5.24
C GLN A 321 7.38 1.80 -4.52
N GLU A 322 7.92 0.80 -5.23
CA GLU A 322 8.87 -0.19 -4.71
C GLU A 322 10.11 0.51 -4.13
N LYS A 323 10.71 1.44 -4.86
CA LYS A 323 11.89 2.20 -4.41
C LYS A 323 11.59 3.01 -3.15
N ARG A 324 10.41 3.62 -3.05
CA ARG A 324 10.00 4.37 -1.86
C ARG A 324 9.79 3.45 -0.66
N LEU A 325 9.23 2.26 -0.85
CA LEU A 325 9.04 1.27 0.21
C LEU A 325 10.39 0.78 0.76
N ILE A 326 11.31 0.38 -0.13
CA ILE A 326 12.66 -0.04 0.26
C ILE A 326 13.45 1.14 0.85
N GLY A 327 13.25 2.35 0.33
CA GLY A 327 13.84 3.58 0.88
C GLY A 327 13.48 3.78 2.35
N LYS A 328 12.19 3.63 2.71
CA LYS A 328 11.75 3.66 4.12
C LYS A 328 12.43 2.59 4.96
N TYR A 329 12.56 1.37 4.43
CA TYR A 329 13.27 0.29 5.11
C TYR A 329 14.74 0.63 5.38
N PHE A 330 15.46 1.19 4.40
CA PHE A 330 16.84 1.62 4.58
C PHE A 330 16.97 2.86 5.47
N GLU A 331 15.97 3.74 5.51
CA GLU A 331 15.95 4.86 6.44
C GLU A 331 15.93 4.38 7.90
N GLU A 332 15.11 3.37 8.23
CA GLU A 332 15.07 2.78 9.58
C GLU A 332 16.41 2.12 9.97
N ILE A 333 17.11 1.51 9.00
CA ILE A 333 18.46 0.98 9.22
C ILE A 333 19.46 2.12 9.44
N SER A 334 19.39 3.18 8.63
CA SER A 334 20.33 4.31 8.70
C SER A 334 20.20 5.14 9.98
N GLN A 335 19.02 5.14 10.59
CA GLN A 335 18.71 5.89 11.81
C GLN A 335 18.91 5.05 13.08
N ASP A 336 19.28 3.77 12.97
CA ASP A 336 19.46 2.83 14.09
C ASP A 336 18.27 2.79 15.07
N THR A 337 17.03 2.93 14.55
CA THR A 337 15.81 2.92 15.37
C THR A 337 15.49 1.53 15.93
N GLY A 338 16.13 0.48 15.41
CA GLY A 338 15.88 -0.92 15.74
C GLY A 338 14.50 -1.42 15.31
N LYS A 339 13.82 -0.71 14.40
CA LYS A 339 12.49 -1.07 13.88
C LYS A 339 12.54 -1.80 12.54
N TYR A 340 13.55 -2.62 12.33
CA TYR A 340 13.69 -3.42 11.12
C TYR A 340 14.11 -4.84 11.47
N VAL A 341 13.75 -5.78 10.61
CA VAL A 341 14.17 -7.17 10.68
C VAL A 341 14.65 -7.61 9.31
N PHE A 342 15.66 -8.46 9.30
CA PHE A 342 16.20 -9.13 8.12
C PHE A 342 16.49 -10.58 8.47
N GLY A 343 16.56 -11.45 7.46
CA GLY A 343 16.76 -12.88 7.68
C GLY A 343 15.46 -13.65 7.94
N VAL A 344 15.43 -14.91 7.51
CA VAL A 344 14.21 -15.73 7.51
C VAL A 344 13.78 -16.09 8.94
N ASP A 345 14.70 -16.53 9.78
CA ASP A 345 14.38 -17.00 11.14
C ASP A 345 13.93 -15.83 12.02
N ASP A 346 14.62 -14.70 11.94
CA ASP A 346 14.30 -13.48 12.67
C ASP A 346 12.97 -12.87 12.22
N THR A 347 12.70 -12.82 10.90
CA THR A 347 11.40 -12.34 10.39
C THR A 347 10.25 -13.22 10.84
N LEU A 348 10.44 -14.54 10.91
CA LEU A 348 9.42 -15.46 11.40
C LEU A 348 9.16 -15.29 12.90
N LYS A 349 10.22 -15.20 13.72
CA LYS A 349 10.09 -14.88 15.16
C LYS A 349 9.32 -13.57 15.35
N ALA A 350 9.69 -12.52 14.62
CA ALA A 350 9.03 -11.22 14.68
C ALA A 350 7.56 -11.27 14.21
N LEU A 351 7.26 -12.12 13.22
CA LEU A 351 5.90 -12.35 12.72
C LEU A 351 5.04 -13.06 13.78
N GLU A 352 5.57 -14.09 14.45
CA GLU A 352 4.89 -14.82 15.53
C GLU A 352 4.57 -13.92 16.72
N MET A 353 5.45 -12.98 17.05
CA MET A 353 5.22 -11.94 18.06
C MET A 353 4.23 -10.85 17.61
N GLY A 354 3.84 -10.82 16.33
CA GLY A 354 2.95 -9.79 15.78
C GLY A 354 3.58 -8.39 15.75
N ALA A 355 4.91 -8.30 15.73
CA ALA A 355 5.64 -7.03 15.79
C ALA A 355 5.78 -6.36 14.41
N VAL A 356 5.61 -7.12 13.32
CA VAL A 356 5.80 -6.65 11.94
C VAL A 356 4.62 -5.79 11.49
N GLU A 357 4.92 -4.57 11.03
CA GLU A 357 3.97 -3.71 10.34
C GLU A 357 3.87 -4.10 8.87
N THR A 358 4.98 -3.94 8.15
CA THR A 358 5.08 -4.23 6.72
C THR A 358 6.13 -5.31 6.48
N LEU A 359 5.71 -6.45 5.93
CA LEU A 359 6.58 -7.53 5.52
C LEU A 359 6.95 -7.35 4.04
N ILE A 360 8.23 -7.23 3.76
CA ILE A 360 8.79 -7.02 2.43
C ILE A 360 9.43 -8.32 1.97
N VAL A 361 8.93 -8.89 0.89
CA VAL A 361 9.43 -10.18 0.38
C VAL A 361 9.76 -10.08 -1.11
N TRP A 362 10.89 -10.63 -1.50
CA TRP A 362 11.28 -10.72 -2.91
C TRP A 362 10.45 -11.77 -3.66
N GLU A 363 9.91 -11.41 -4.83
CA GLU A 363 9.03 -12.29 -5.63
C GLU A 363 9.64 -13.65 -6.01
N ASN A 364 10.98 -13.71 -6.16
CA ASN A 364 11.69 -14.92 -6.56
C ASN A 364 12.49 -15.52 -5.40
N LEU A 365 11.99 -15.40 -4.16
CA LEU A 365 12.61 -16.05 -3.01
C LEU A 365 12.52 -17.58 -3.12
N ASP A 366 13.68 -18.22 -3.20
CA ASP A 366 13.83 -19.68 -3.36
C ASP A 366 13.89 -20.43 -2.01
N MET A 367 13.00 -20.05 -1.07
CA MET A 367 12.87 -20.69 0.24
C MET A 367 11.64 -21.60 0.29
N ASN A 368 11.85 -22.83 0.74
CA ASN A 368 10.78 -23.79 0.99
C ASN A 368 10.60 -24.00 2.49
N ARG A 369 9.35 -24.05 2.93
CA ARG A 369 8.93 -24.44 4.27
C ARG A 369 8.57 -25.92 4.28
N TYR A 370 9.25 -26.68 5.13
CA TYR A 370 9.01 -28.09 5.35
C TYR A 370 8.39 -28.31 6.72
N VAL A 371 7.27 -29.04 6.73
CA VAL A 371 6.69 -29.58 7.94
C VAL A 371 7.17 -31.02 8.06
N LEU A 372 8.18 -31.22 8.90
CA LEU A 372 8.80 -32.51 9.16
C LEU A 372 8.15 -33.12 10.40
N LYS A 373 7.78 -34.40 10.33
CA LYS A 373 7.35 -35.16 11.49
C LYS A 373 8.41 -36.20 11.83
N ASN A 374 8.81 -36.25 13.09
CA ASN A 374 9.69 -37.31 13.56
C ASN A 374 8.87 -38.60 13.75
N SER A 375 9.27 -39.70 13.09
CA SER A 375 8.56 -40.97 13.19
C SER A 375 8.69 -41.63 14.57
N ALA A 376 9.69 -41.25 15.37
CA ALA A 376 9.93 -41.80 16.70
C ALA A 376 9.24 -41.00 17.83
N THR A 377 9.29 -39.66 17.80
CA THR A 377 8.74 -38.80 18.88
C THR A 377 7.37 -38.20 18.55
N GLY A 378 6.97 -38.22 17.27
CA GLY A 378 5.72 -37.60 16.81
C GLY A 378 5.74 -36.07 16.79
N GLU A 379 6.87 -35.44 17.16
CA GLU A 379 7.05 -34.00 17.13
C GLU A 379 7.09 -33.47 15.71
N VAL A 380 6.45 -32.31 15.51
CA VAL A 380 6.37 -31.61 14.22
C VAL A 380 7.37 -30.47 14.26
N VAL A 381 8.43 -30.58 13.48
CA VAL A 381 9.47 -29.57 13.35
C VAL A 381 9.29 -28.85 12.03
N ILE A 382 9.20 -27.52 12.08
CA ILE A 382 9.14 -26.68 10.89
C ILE A 382 10.55 -26.23 10.56
N LYS A 383 11.05 -26.59 9.38
CA LYS A 383 12.36 -26.13 8.88
C LYS A 383 12.20 -25.36 7.58
N HIS A 384 13.04 -24.34 7.42
CA HIS A 384 13.11 -23.53 6.20
C HIS A 384 14.42 -23.86 5.49
N PHE A 385 14.35 -24.32 4.25
CA PHE A 385 15.52 -24.71 3.47
C PHE A 385 15.62 -23.94 2.16
N ASN A 386 16.87 -23.59 1.81
CA ASN A 386 17.24 -23.15 0.47
C ASN A 386 17.37 -24.34 -0.50
N LYS A 387 17.33 -24.09 -1.81
CA LYS A 387 17.55 -25.13 -2.86
C LYS A 387 18.82 -25.96 -2.67
N GLU A 388 19.90 -25.35 -2.19
CA GLU A 388 21.18 -26.05 -1.94
C GLU A 388 21.11 -26.95 -0.70
N GLN A 389 20.36 -26.53 0.31
CA GLN A 389 20.13 -27.32 1.54
C GLN A 389 19.09 -28.43 1.32
N ASP A 390 18.20 -28.27 0.34
CA ASP A 390 17.23 -29.28 -0.11
C ASP A 390 17.95 -30.51 -0.73
N ALA A 391 19.10 -30.29 -1.37
CA ALA A 391 19.91 -31.36 -1.96
C ALA A 391 20.64 -32.22 -0.90
N ASN A 392 20.84 -31.70 0.31
CA ASN A 392 21.58 -32.37 1.36
C ASN A 392 20.65 -33.24 2.22
N GLN A 393 20.67 -34.56 1.96
CA GLN A 393 19.92 -35.56 2.73
C GLN A 393 20.24 -35.57 4.23
N SER A 394 21.38 -35.04 4.65
CA SER A 394 21.76 -34.91 6.07
C SER A 394 20.82 -34.01 6.87
N ASN A 395 20.16 -33.04 6.22
CA ASN A 395 19.26 -32.08 6.89
C ASN A 395 17.92 -32.69 7.29
N PHE A 396 17.58 -33.85 6.71
CA PHE A 396 16.38 -34.64 7.00
C PHE A 396 16.62 -35.71 8.07
N ARG A 397 17.79 -35.71 8.71
CA ARG A 397 18.08 -36.56 9.86
C ARG A 397 18.13 -35.74 11.13
N ASP A 398 17.58 -36.31 12.19
CA ASP A 398 17.62 -35.72 13.52
C ASP A 398 19.01 -35.94 14.15
N PRO A 399 19.73 -34.88 14.59
CA PRO A 399 21.06 -35.04 15.17
C PRO A 399 21.09 -35.91 16.44
N GLU A 400 19.97 -36.01 17.17
CA GLU A 400 19.91 -36.77 18.43
C GLU A 400 19.41 -38.22 18.27
N SER A 401 18.43 -38.45 17.39
CA SER A 401 17.76 -39.76 17.26
C SER A 401 18.26 -40.58 16.07
N ASN A 402 18.96 -39.94 15.10
CA ASN A 402 19.37 -40.52 13.82
C ASN A 402 18.19 -41.16 13.03
N ALA A 403 16.96 -40.81 13.40
CA ALA A 403 15.74 -41.17 12.70
C ALA A 403 15.52 -40.21 11.52
N ASP A 404 15.04 -40.75 10.41
CA ASP A 404 14.69 -39.95 9.24
C ASP A 404 13.37 -39.19 9.52
N PHE A 405 13.37 -37.88 9.25
CA PHE A 405 12.16 -37.08 9.32
C PHE A 405 11.26 -37.36 8.11
N GLU A 406 9.99 -37.67 8.36
CA GLU A 406 8.99 -37.78 7.31
C GLU A 406 8.52 -36.39 6.88
N VAL A 407 8.65 -36.09 5.59
CA VAL A 407 8.13 -34.85 4.99
C VAL A 407 6.62 -34.99 4.83
N GLN A 408 5.84 -34.27 5.63
CA GLN A 408 4.38 -34.22 5.45
C GLN A 408 3.99 -33.22 4.37
N GLU A 409 4.52 -32.00 4.47
CA GLU A 409 4.15 -30.91 3.58
C GLU A 409 5.40 -30.12 3.15
N LYS A 410 5.49 -29.88 1.84
CA LYS A 410 6.47 -29.00 1.18
C LYS A 410 5.69 -27.83 0.58
N LEU A 411 5.85 -26.65 1.17
CA LEU A 411 5.21 -25.43 0.70
C LEU A 411 6.27 -24.37 0.40
N SER A 412 6.04 -23.55 -0.63
CA SER A 412 6.91 -22.38 -0.87
C SER A 412 6.64 -21.34 0.22
N LEU A 413 7.69 -20.75 0.79
CA LEU A 413 7.55 -19.77 1.86
C LEU A 413 6.71 -18.56 1.41
N LEU A 414 6.84 -18.16 0.13
CA LEU A 414 6.04 -17.10 -0.49
C LEU A 414 4.53 -17.42 -0.49
N GLU A 415 4.16 -18.67 -0.80
CA GLU A 415 2.75 -19.10 -0.80
C GLU A 415 2.17 -19.12 0.61
N TRP A 416 2.99 -19.54 1.57
CA TRP A 416 2.62 -19.52 2.97
C TRP A 416 2.33 -18.10 3.44
N PHE A 417 3.24 -17.14 3.18
CA PHE A 417 3.00 -15.73 3.50
C PHE A 417 1.74 -15.20 2.85
N ALA A 418 1.51 -15.48 1.56
CA ALA A 418 0.34 -15.00 0.85
C ALA A 418 -1.00 -15.58 1.38
N ASN A 419 -0.97 -16.67 2.14
CA ASN A 419 -2.17 -17.25 2.77
C ASN A 419 -2.36 -16.82 4.23
N GLU A 420 -1.26 -16.62 4.98
CA GLU A 420 -1.33 -16.42 6.43
C GLU A 420 -1.05 -14.99 6.90
N TYR A 421 -0.57 -14.07 6.05
CA TYR A 421 -0.27 -12.69 6.44
C TYR A 421 -1.43 -11.98 7.17
N LYS A 422 -2.68 -12.26 6.79
CA LYS A 422 -3.88 -11.69 7.43
C LYS A 422 -4.04 -12.10 8.89
N ARG A 423 -3.54 -13.27 9.29
CA ARG A 423 -3.62 -13.75 10.69
C ARG A 423 -2.71 -12.95 11.61
N PHE A 424 -1.56 -12.53 11.10
CA PHE A 424 -0.55 -11.77 11.84
C PHE A 424 -0.81 -10.26 11.84
N GLY A 425 -1.73 -9.78 11.00
CA GLY A 425 -2.07 -8.36 10.90
C GLY A 425 -0.95 -7.52 10.27
N CYS A 426 -0.08 -8.14 9.45
CA CYS A 426 0.96 -7.46 8.70
C CYS A 426 0.48 -7.13 7.27
N THR A 427 1.04 -6.07 6.69
CA THR A 427 0.91 -5.78 5.25
C THR A 427 2.01 -6.52 4.50
N LEU A 428 1.66 -7.35 3.52
CA LEU A 428 2.63 -8.07 2.69
C LEU A 428 2.87 -7.32 1.39
N GLU A 429 4.13 -7.00 1.11
CA GLU A 429 4.56 -6.31 -0.10
C GLU A 429 5.59 -7.15 -0.86
N PHE A 430 5.30 -7.40 -2.14
CA PHE A 430 6.22 -8.09 -3.04
C PHE A 430 7.10 -7.09 -3.78
N VAL A 431 8.40 -7.35 -3.79
CA VAL A 431 9.41 -6.47 -4.39
C VAL A 431 10.18 -7.21 -5.48
N THR A 432 10.67 -6.47 -6.48
CA THR A 432 11.51 -7.00 -7.56
C THR A 432 12.97 -6.55 -7.46
N ASN A 433 13.87 -7.24 -8.16
CA ASN A 433 15.31 -6.93 -8.19
C ASN A 433 15.71 -5.98 -9.34
N LYS A 434 14.74 -5.28 -9.94
CA LYS A 434 14.98 -4.42 -11.11
C LYS A 434 15.59 -3.06 -10.72
N SER A 435 15.30 -2.56 -9.52
CA SER A 435 15.88 -1.34 -8.99
C SER A 435 17.24 -1.60 -8.32
N GLN A 436 18.06 -0.56 -8.20
CA GLN A 436 19.35 -0.65 -7.49
C GLN A 436 19.13 -1.00 -6.02
N GLU A 437 18.14 -0.36 -5.38
CA GLU A 437 17.74 -0.60 -4.00
C GLU A 437 17.19 -2.03 -3.83
N GLY A 438 16.39 -2.51 -4.78
CA GLY A 438 15.89 -3.88 -4.79
C GLY A 438 17.00 -4.92 -4.93
N SER A 439 18.01 -4.64 -5.75
CA SER A 439 19.19 -5.50 -5.88
C SER A 439 20.00 -5.57 -4.56
N GLN A 440 20.16 -4.43 -3.88
CA GLN A 440 20.79 -4.37 -2.55
C GLN A 440 19.97 -5.13 -1.50
N PHE A 441 18.65 -5.00 -1.51
CA PHE A 441 17.77 -5.74 -0.61
C PHE A 441 17.89 -7.26 -0.82
N CYS A 442 17.85 -7.72 -2.07
CA CYS A 442 17.94 -9.15 -2.39
C CYS A 442 19.31 -9.74 -2.05
N ARG A 443 20.40 -9.06 -2.42
CA ARG A 443 21.77 -9.57 -2.24
C ARG A 443 22.32 -9.35 -0.82
N GLY A 444 21.96 -8.25 -0.18
CA GLY A 444 22.46 -7.86 1.14
C GLY A 444 21.69 -8.48 2.28
N PHE A 445 20.35 -8.53 2.18
CA PHE A 445 19.46 -8.91 3.29
C PHE A 445 18.73 -10.24 3.07
N GLY A 446 19.13 -11.01 2.05
CA GLY A 446 18.56 -12.34 1.78
C GLY A 446 17.14 -12.32 1.18
N GLY A 447 16.68 -11.17 0.68
CA GLY A 447 15.40 -11.05 -0.03
C GLY A 447 14.15 -11.17 0.85
N ILE A 448 14.31 -11.15 2.17
CA ILE A 448 13.21 -11.09 3.14
C ILE A 448 13.53 -10.04 4.22
N GLY A 449 12.55 -9.22 4.56
CA GLY A 449 12.71 -8.21 5.58
C GLY A 449 11.37 -7.68 6.05
N GLY A 450 11.38 -6.93 7.14
CA GLY A 450 10.17 -6.33 7.68
C GLY A 450 10.45 -5.02 8.38
N ILE A 451 9.49 -4.11 8.31
CA ILE A 451 9.42 -2.91 9.14
C ILE A 451 8.60 -3.27 10.37
N LEU A 452 9.16 -3.04 11.56
CA LEU A 452 8.51 -3.33 12.83
C LEU A 452 7.73 -2.12 13.34
N ARG A 453 6.64 -2.38 14.07
CA ARG A 453 5.84 -1.35 14.75
C ARG A 453 6.59 -0.73 15.93
N TYR A 454 7.36 -1.55 16.63
CA TYR A 454 8.13 -1.19 17.81
C TYR A 454 9.52 -1.86 17.76
N GLN A 455 10.48 -1.27 18.47
CA GLN A 455 11.84 -1.81 18.54
C GLN A 455 11.83 -3.18 19.21
N LEU A 456 12.54 -4.13 18.62
CA LEU A 456 12.67 -5.48 19.14
C LEU A 456 14.14 -5.86 19.23
N ASP A 457 14.58 -6.23 20.43
CA ASP A 457 15.95 -6.73 20.63
C ASP A 457 16.00 -8.19 20.18
N MET A 458 16.52 -8.42 18.97
CA MET A 458 16.61 -9.77 18.41
C MET A 458 17.71 -10.60 19.08
N ARG A 459 18.72 -9.95 19.67
CA ARG A 459 19.85 -10.62 20.35
C ARG A 459 19.44 -11.43 21.58
N SER A 460 18.37 -11.05 22.27
CA SER A 460 17.92 -11.79 23.46
C SER A 460 17.27 -13.14 23.15
N PHE A 461 17.06 -13.48 21.88
CA PHE A 461 16.36 -14.70 21.48
C PHE A 461 17.28 -15.81 20.97
N ASP A 462 18.53 -15.51 20.65
CA ASP A 462 19.51 -16.54 20.23
C ASP A 462 20.10 -17.28 21.45
N ASP A 463 20.15 -16.64 22.61
CA ASP A 463 20.65 -17.23 23.87
C ASP A 463 19.71 -18.31 24.46
N PHE A 464 18.46 -18.45 23.98
CA PHE A 464 17.52 -19.48 24.43
C PHE A 464 17.49 -20.74 23.56
N SER A 465 18.18 -20.74 22.40
CA SER A 465 18.21 -21.88 21.49
C SER A 465 19.34 -22.89 21.76
N ASP A 466 20.31 -22.56 22.61
CA ASP A 466 21.48 -23.43 22.87
C ASP A 466 21.40 -24.30 24.13
N ASP A 467 20.36 -24.16 24.96
CA ASP A 467 20.14 -25.05 26.11
C ASP A 467 19.07 -26.10 25.78
N GLY A 468 19.54 -27.31 25.46
CA GLY A 468 18.74 -28.52 25.34
C GLY A 468 17.98 -28.85 26.62
N GLY A 469 16.77 -28.29 26.75
CA GLY A 469 15.87 -28.49 27.88
C GLY A 469 14.44 -28.70 27.41
N VAL A 470 13.98 -29.94 27.50
CA VAL A 470 12.60 -30.44 27.35
C VAL A 470 11.54 -29.36 27.64
N CYS A 471 10.85 -28.88 26.60
CA CYS A 471 9.64 -28.09 26.75
C CYS A 471 8.42 -29.02 26.83
N SER A 472 8.17 -29.57 28.01
CA SER A 472 6.81 -29.98 28.35
C SER A 472 5.96 -28.71 28.47
N ALA A 473 4.97 -28.58 27.59
CA ALA A 473 4.00 -27.49 27.60
C ALA A 473 3.45 -27.24 29.02
N PRO A 474 3.43 -25.98 29.52
CA PRO A 474 2.65 -25.69 30.70
C PRO A 474 1.16 -25.78 30.32
N LYS A 475 0.51 -26.87 30.75
CA LYS A 475 -0.94 -26.90 30.91
C LYS A 475 -1.31 -25.70 31.79
N VAL A 476 -2.00 -24.72 31.20
CA VAL A 476 -2.69 -23.67 31.94
C VAL A 476 -3.80 -24.34 32.75
N LEU A 477 -3.46 -24.76 33.97
CA LEU A 477 -4.41 -25.02 35.02
C LEU A 477 -4.88 -23.66 35.53
N LEU A 478 -6.07 -23.25 35.08
CA LEU A 478 -6.87 -22.26 35.78
C LEU A 478 -7.02 -22.72 37.24
N SER A 479 -6.37 -22.02 38.16
CA SER A 479 -6.73 -22.04 39.56
C SER A 479 -6.68 -20.62 40.12
N ASP A 480 -7.77 -20.28 40.79
CA ASP A 480 -8.19 -18.96 41.23
C ASP A 480 -7.22 -18.35 42.26
N THR A 481 -6.39 -17.38 41.87
CA THR A 481 -5.75 -16.43 42.83
C THR A 481 -5.34 -15.09 42.20
N SER A 482 -6.02 -14.60 41.16
CA SER A 482 -5.69 -13.34 40.49
C SER A 482 -6.77 -12.27 40.63
N TYR A 483 -7.16 -11.93 41.87
CA TYR A 483 -8.01 -10.76 42.14
C TYR A 483 -7.47 -9.82 43.24
N LEU A 484 -6.32 -10.13 43.86
CA LEU A 484 -5.79 -9.34 44.99
C LEU A 484 -4.55 -8.49 44.68
N VAL A 485 -3.96 -8.62 43.49
CA VAL A 485 -2.75 -7.85 43.10
C VAL A 485 -3.06 -6.64 42.21
N LEU A 486 -4.22 -6.61 41.54
CA LEU A 486 -4.63 -5.48 40.69
C LEU A 486 -5.28 -4.31 41.46
N LEU A 487 -5.72 -4.52 42.71
CA LEU A 487 -6.26 -3.44 43.55
C LEU A 487 -5.18 -2.65 44.31
N THR A 488 -4.00 -3.23 44.56
CA THR A 488 -2.94 -2.52 45.31
C THR A 488 -2.09 -1.61 44.40
N CYS A 489 -1.98 -1.94 43.11
CA CYS A 489 -1.21 -1.13 42.15
C CYS A 489 -1.95 0.14 41.69
N THR A 490 -3.29 0.10 41.62
CA THR A 490 -4.13 1.25 41.25
C THR A 490 -4.30 2.28 42.36
N LEU A 491 -4.18 1.87 43.63
CA LEU A 491 -4.24 2.76 44.80
C LEU A 491 -2.92 3.51 45.07
N TRP A 492 -1.78 3.02 44.59
CA TRP A 492 -0.48 3.66 44.79
C TRP A 492 -0.23 4.80 43.79
N HIS A 493 -0.67 4.65 42.55
CA HIS A 493 -0.54 5.67 41.50
C HIS A 493 -1.38 6.94 41.79
N HIS A 494 -2.55 6.78 42.42
CA HIS A 494 -3.44 7.91 42.69
C HIS A 494 -2.97 8.80 43.86
N LYS A 495 -2.27 8.23 44.86
CA LYS A 495 -1.72 8.99 46.00
C LYS A 495 -0.42 9.74 45.66
N PHE A 496 0.39 9.20 44.75
CA PHE A 496 1.65 9.83 44.35
C PHE A 496 1.42 11.08 43.48
N LEU A 497 0.47 11.02 42.53
CA LEU A 497 0.09 12.17 41.71
C LEU A 497 -0.58 13.30 42.52
N GLN A 498 -1.31 12.98 43.58
CA GLN A 498 -1.99 13.98 44.42
C GLN A 498 -1.03 14.75 45.34
N SER A 499 -0.01 14.08 45.89
CA SER A 499 1.06 14.75 46.68
C SER A 499 1.98 15.60 45.80
N PHE A 500 2.28 15.15 44.58
CA PHE A 500 3.14 15.91 43.67
C PHE A 500 2.47 17.21 43.19
N TRP A 501 1.15 17.17 42.92
CA TRP A 501 0.38 18.36 42.57
C TRP A 501 0.20 19.34 43.74
N GLN A 502 -0.02 18.86 44.97
CA GLN A 502 -0.10 19.73 46.15
C GLN A 502 1.23 20.44 46.46
N HIS A 503 2.36 19.76 46.25
CA HIS A 503 3.67 20.37 46.48
C HIS A 503 4.06 21.39 45.42
N LEU A 504 3.63 21.18 44.16
CA LEU A 504 3.84 22.12 43.06
C LEU A 504 2.94 23.37 43.21
N LEU A 505 1.68 23.20 43.58
CA LEU A 505 0.75 24.31 43.84
C LEU A 505 1.17 25.16 45.03
N SER A 506 1.67 24.56 46.12
CA SER A 506 2.17 25.28 47.30
C SER A 506 3.38 26.19 46.97
N LYS A 507 4.33 25.70 46.15
CA LYS A 507 5.52 26.48 45.75
C LYS A 507 5.21 27.59 44.74
N VAL A 508 4.20 27.41 43.89
CA VAL A 508 3.76 28.44 42.92
C VAL A 508 2.88 29.50 43.60
N LEU A 509 2.01 29.13 44.56
CA LEU A 509 1.20 30.10 45.30
C LEU A 509 2.04 30.97 46.27
N MET A 510 3.06 30.40 46.91
CA MET A 510 3.96 31.18 47.77
C MET A 510 4.79 32.21 46.99
N LYS A 511 5.22 31.89 45.76
CA LYS A 511 5.96 32.83 44.89
C LYS A 511 5.08 33.93 44.28
N MET A 512 3.78 33.69 44.08
CA MET A 512 2.84 34.72 43.62
C MET A 512 2.37 35.67 44.74
N LEU A 513 2.40 35.25 46.01
CA LEU A 513 1.99 36.08 47.15
C LEU A 513 3.10 37.02 47.68
N THR A 514 4.38 36.78 47.34
CA THR A 514 5.48 37.69 47.71
C THR A 514 5.73 38.82 46.70
N VAL A 515 5.23 38.68 45.46
CA VAL A 515 5.37 39.70 44.40
C VAL A 515 4.22 40.72 44.43
N ASN A 516 3.09 40.39 45.06
CA ASN A 516 1.89 41.25 45.11
C ASN A 516 1.77 42.13 46.37
N ARG A 517 2.84 42.29 47.16
CA ARG A 517 2.85 43.16 48.36
C ARG A 517 3.84 44.33 48.31
N LEU A 518 4.52 44.57 47.20
CA LEU A 518 5.45 45.71 47.04
C LEU A 518 5.02 46.77 46.01
N PHE A 519 3.88 46.61 45.34
CA PHE A 519 3.37 47.57 44.35
C PHE A 519 2.02 48.16 44.79
N CYS A 520 2.05 48.97 45.84
CA CYS A 520 0.96 49.87 46.16
C CYS A 520 1.46 50.93 47.14
N LEU A 521 2.23 51.91 46.64
CA LEU A 521 2.38 53.23 47.28
C LEU A 521 2.95 54.25 46.25
N LYS A 522 2.05 55.16 45.83
CA LYS A 522 2.25 56.61 45.63
C LYS A 522 2.94 57.16 44.34
N VAL A 523 2.07 57.79 43.52
CA VAL A 523 2.17 59.14 42.89
C VAL A 523 2.75 59.27 41.45
N ASN A 524 1.93 59.91 40.60
CA ASN A 524 2.15 60.42 39.23
C ASN A 524 3.14 61.62 39.17
N PRO A 525 3.29 62.32 38.01
CA PRO A 525 3.82 61.93 36.70
C PRO A 525 5.01 62.85 36.29
N ASP A 526 5.49 62.72 35.05
CA ASP A 526 6.36 63.64 34.30
C ASP A 526 7.91 63.56 34.48
N ASP A 527 8.58 63.90 33.38
CA ASP A 527 10.02 64.12 33.13
C ASP A 527 10.90 62.88 32.80
N LEU A 528 11.26 62.68 31.52
CA LEU A 528 12.36 63.29 30.74
C LEU A 528 13.69 62.53 30.89
N SER A 529 14.12 61.93 29.77
CA SER A 529 15.49 61.90 29.22
C SER A 529 16.67 61.32 30.02
N HIS A 530 17.39 60.41 29.34
CA HIS A 530 18.87 60.26 29.29
C HIS A 530 19.69 59.93 30.56
N ALA A 531 20.64 59.00 30.33
CA ALA A 531 21.75 58.55 31.19
C ALA A 531 21.32 57.65 32.36
N VAL A 532 21.89 56.45 32.55
CA VAL A 532 23.31 56.24 32.88
C VAL A 532 23.83 54.89 32.34
N PHE A 533 24.94 55.02 31.64
CA PHE A 533 25.92 54.01 31.23
C PHE A 533 26.69 53.50 32.48
N SER A 534 27.07 52.22 32.50
CA SER A 534 28.26 51.68 33.19
C SER A 534 28.24 51.44 34.72
N ARG A 535 28.25 50.14 35.09
CA ARG A 535 28.85 49.45 36.27
C ARG A 535 27.99 48.20 36.54
N MET A 536 28.45 46.94 36.58
CA MET A 536 29.76 46.35 36.90
C MET A 536 29.83 44.98 36.20
N LEU A 537 30.72 44.85 35.22
CA LEU A 537 31.42 43.62 34.89
C LEU A 537 32.69 43.63 35.75
N GLN A 538 32.76 42.82 36.81
CA GLN A 538 34.00 42.39 37.47
C GLN A 538 33.68 41.48 38.68
N HIS A 539 33.80 40.16 38.49
CA HIS A 539 34.62 39.30 39.37
C HIS A 539 34.86 37.93 38.72
N ILE A 540 36.11 37.75 38.28
CA ILE A 540 36.88 36.53 37.94
C ILE A 540 37.39 35.95 39.30
N PRO A 541 37.78 34.65 39.52
CA PRO A 541 38.58 33.74 38.66
C PRO A 541 38.06 32.27 38.61
N GLY A 542 38.51 31.35 37.74
CA GLY A 542 39.70 31.26 36.89
C GLY A 542 40.37 29.90 37.13
N GLN A 543 40.50 29.07 36.09
CA GLN A 543 41.54 28.03 35.96
C GLN A 543 41.61 27.55 34.50
N HIS A 544 42.76 27.82 33.87
CA HIS A 544 43.20 27.28 32.59
C HIS A 544 44.35 26.32 32.87
N ILE A 545 44.35 25.11 32.30
CA ILE A 545 45.56 24.31 32.05
C ILE A 545 45.42 23.61 30.68
N LEU A 546 46.21 24.09 29.71
CA LEU A 546 46.98 23.45 28.60
C LEU A 546 46.26 22.39 27.72
N ALA A 547 46.02 22.59 26.41
CA ALA A 547 46.95 22.72 25.26
C ALA A 547 47.80 21.47 24.96
N HIS A 548 47.50 20.74 23.87
CA HIS A 548 48.40 20.48 22.73
C HIS A 548 47.74 19.57 21.67
N GLU A 549 47.88 19.99 20.40
CA GLU A 549 47.98 19.21 19.15
C GLU A 549 47.32 17.81 19.06
N CYS A 550 46.16 17.74 18.38
CA CYS A 550 45.90 16.90 17.20
C CYS A 550 44.50 17.20 16.63
#